data_AF-A0A3D0RUU6-F1
#
_entry.id   AF-A0A3D0RUU6-F1
#
_cell.length_a   1.000
_cell.length_b   1.000
_cell.length_c   1.000
_cell.angle_alpha   90.00
_cell.angle_beta   90.00
_cell.angle_gamma   90.00
#
_symmetry.space_group_name_H-M   'P 1'
#
loop_
_entity.id
_entity.type
_entity.pdbx_description
1 polymer ?
#
loop_
_entity_poly.entity_id
_entity_poly.type
_entity_poly.pdbx_seq_one_letter_code
_entity_poly.pdbx_strand_id
1 'polypeptide(L)' 'AQRRKTLRGALSGLAGSPPAAEAALRAAGVDPGARGEVLDVTAYARIAEALAAARTSEVGP' A
#
# COMPACT_ATOMS: atom_id res chain seq x y z
N ALA A 1 -5.12 20.04 -7.72
CA ALA A 1 -5.81 19.02 -6.91
C ALA A 1 -5.83 17.69 -7.65
N GLN A 2 -5.04 16.70 -7.25
CA GLN A 2 -4.98 15.40 -7.94
C GLN A 2 -6.03 14.43 -7.36
N ARG A 3 -7.30 14.69 -7.69
CA ARG A 3 -8.52 14.08 -7.09
C ARG A 3 -8.73 12.57 -7.33
N ARG A 4 -7.79 11.88 -7.97
CA ARG A 4 -7.98 10.49 -8.45
C ARG A 4 -6.71 9.63 -8.36
N LYS A 5 -5.83 9.91 -7.39
CA LYS A 5 -4.62 9.11 -7.24
C LYS A 5 -5.01 7.69 -6.80
N THR A 6 -4.60 6.68 -7.54
CA THR A 6 -4.79 5.29 -7.14
C THR A 6 -4.00 5.01 -5.87
N LEU A 7 -4.44 4.05 -5.05
CA LEU A 7 -3.71 3.65 -3.84
C LEU A 7 -2.25 3.31 -4.14
N ARG A 8 -1.98 2.61 -5.24
CA ARG A 8 -0.61 2.34 -5.70
C ARG A 8 0.23 3.61 -5.78
N GLY A 9 -0.26 4.65 -6.46
CA GLY A 9 0.46 5.91 -6.63
C GLY A 9 0.50 6.80 -5.38
N ALA A 10 -0.46 6.64 -4.46
CA ALA A 10 -0.44 7.31 -3.17
C ALA A 10 0.59 6.70 -2.21
N LEU A 11 0.78 5.38 -2.28
CA LEU A 11 1.63 4.61 -1.37
C LEU A 11 3.06 4.37 -1.89
N SER A 12 3.36 4.66 -3.17
CA SER A 12 4.71 4.46 -3.73
C SER A 12 5.84 5.06 -2.89
N GLY A 13 5.61 6.22 -2.25
CA GLY A 13 6.62 6.86 -1.41
C GLY A 13 6.84 6.13 -0.07
N LEU A 14 5.78 5.57 0.51
CA LEU A 14 5.85 4.78 1.75
C LEU A 14 6.41 3.38 1.52
N ALA A 15 6.17 2.82 0.33
CA ALA A 15 6.67 1.51 -0.08
C ALA A 15 8.04 1.56 -0.77
N GLY A 16 8.62 2.75 -0.97
CA GLY A 16 9.87 2.95 -1.72
C GLY A 16 9.72 2.90 -3.24
N SER A 17 8.75 2.15 -3.78
CA SER A 17 8.48 2.13 -5.23
C SER A 17 7.02 1.79 -5.56
N PRO A 18 6.53 2.12 -6.79
CA PRO A 18 5.20 1.72 -7.22
C PRO A 18 4.97 0.18 -7.26
N PRO A 19 5.93 -0.65 -7.70
CA PRO A 19 5.79 -2.12 -7.60
C PRO A 19 5.72 -2.62 -6.15
N ALA A 20 6.50 -2.04 -5.24
CA ALA A 20 6.45 -2.41 -3.81
C ALA A 20 5.10 -2.04 -3.17
N ALA A 21 4.55 -0.87 -3.53
CA ALA A 21 3.20 -0.47 -3.08
C ALA A 21 2.13 -1.44 -3.59
N GLU A 22 2.25 -1.89 -4.84
CA GLU A 22 1.35 -2.87 -5.44
C GLU A 22 1.44 -4.24 -4.74
N ALA A 23 2.64 -4.71 -4.42
CA ALA A 23 2.85 -5.94 -3.67
C ALA A 23 2.19 -5.87 -2.28
N ALA A 24 2.40 -4.77 -1.54
CA ALA A 24 1.78 -4.58 -0.23
C ALA A 24 0.25 -4.50 -0.29
N LEU A 25 -0.31 -3.82 -1.30
CA LEU A 25 -1.76 -3.74 -1.52
C LEU A 25 -2.35 -5.14 -1.79
N ARG A 26 -1.71 -5.93 -2.66
CA ARG A 26 -2.13 -7.31 -2.94
C ARG A 26 -2.02 -8.21 -1.70
N ALA A 27 -0.95 -8.08 -0.92
CA ALA A 27 -0.77 -8.82 0.34
C ALA A 27 -1.85 -8.48 1.38
N ALA A 28 -2.33 -7.23 1.40
CA ALA A 28 -3.45 -6.79 2.22
C ALA A 28 -4.83 -7.18 1.66
N GLY A 29 -4.90 -7.82 0.49
CA GLY A 29 -6.15 -8.18 -0.18
C GLY A 29 -6.87 -6.99 -0.82
N VAL A 30 -6.15 -5.93 -1.18
CA VAL A 30 -6.68 -4.68 -1.73
C VAL A 30 -6.29 -4.51 -3.20
N ASP A 31 -7.23 -4.08 -4.03
CA ASP A 31 -6.97 -3.71 -5.42
C ASP A 31 -6.05 -2.48 -5.50
N PRO A 32 -4.87 -2.57 -6.15
CA PRO A 32 -3.96 -1.42 -6.33
C PRO A 32 -4.55 -0.23 -7.09
N GLY A 33 -5.57 -0.49 -7.91
CA GLY A 33 -6.33 0.51 -8.66
C GLY A 33 -7.46 1.16 -7.86
N ALA A 34 -7.81 0.62 -6.69
CA ALA A 34 -8.84 1.18 -5.84
C ALA A 34 -8.49 2.61 -5.38
N ARG A 35 -9.54 3.37 -5.07
CA ARG A 35 -9.41 4.70 -4.47
C ARG A 35 -9.51 4.61 -2.96
N GLY A 36 -8.83 5.50 -2.25
CA GLY A 36 -8.82 5.47 -0.80
C GLY A 36 -10.21 5.60 -0.16
N GLU A 37 -11.12 6.36 -0.76
CA GLU A 37 -12.46 6.59 -0.19
C GLU A 37 -13.37 5.36 -0.15
N VAL A 38 -13.03 4.26 -0.84
CA VAL A 38 -13.83 3.02 -0.84
C VAL A 38 -13.35 1.99 0.19
N LEU A 39 -12.24 2.26 0.87
CA LEU A 39 -11.67 1.38 1.89
C LEU A 39 -12.20 1.74 3.27
N ASP A 40 -12.45 0.72 4.08
CA ASP A 40 -12.68 0.91 5.51
C ASP A 40 -11.35 1.02 6.28
N VAL A 41 -11.44 1.37 7.56
CA VAL A 41 -10.28 1.50 8.45
C VAL A 41 -9.50 0.19 8.59
N THR A 42 -10.17 -0.95 8.51
CA THR A 42 -9.55 -2.27 8.63
C THR A 42 -8.68 -2.59 7.43
N ALA A 43 -9.12 -2.23 6.23
CA ALA A 43 -8.33 -2.33 5.01
C ALA A 43 -7.08 -1.45 5.10
N TYR A 44 -7.19 -0.23 5.61
CA TYR A 44 -6.02 0.62 5.86
C TYR A 44 -5.05 0.00 6.87
N ALA A 45 -5.54 -0.60 7.95
CA ALA A 45 -4.69 -1.27 8.93
C ALA A 45 -3.91 -2.43 8.29
N ARG A 46 -4.56 -3.29 7.50
CA ARG A 46 -3.90 -4.40 6.79
C ARG A 46 -2.84 -3.90 5.80
N ILE A 47 -3.11 -2.81 5.08
CA ILE A 47 -2.12 -2.18 4.19
C ILE A 47 -0.89 -1.72 5.00
N ALA A 48 -1.11 -1.09 6.15
CA ALA A 48 -0.01 -0.62 7.00
C ALA A 48 0.85 -1.78 7.52
N GLU A 49 0.22 -2.88 7.95
CA GLU A 49 0.91 -4.10 8.37
C GLU A 49 1.73 -4.71 7.23
N ALA A 50 1.14 -4.83 6.02
CA ALA A 50 1.84 -5.35 4.85
C ALA A 50 3.06 -4.49 4.47
N LEU A 51 2.92 -3.16 4.53
CA LEU A 51 4.03 -2.23 4.29
C LEU A 51 5.13 -2.35 5.36
N ALA A 52 4.77 -2.59 6.62
CA ALA A 52 5.74 -2.79 7.70
C ALA A 52 6.52 -4.10 7.52
N ALA A 53 5.81 -5.21 7.23
CA ALA A 53 6.43 -6.51 6.99
C ALA A 53 7.40 -6.49 5.81
N ALA A 54 7.06 -5.77 4.72
CA ALA A 54 7.94 -5.62 3.57
C ALA A 54 9.26 -4.91 3.94
N ARG A 55 9.19 -3.83 4.73
CA ARG A 55 10.41 -3.12 5.18
C ARG A 55 11.27 -3.95 6.13
N THR A 56 10.66 -4.72 7.03
CA THR A 56 11.40 -5.63 7.91
C THR A 56 12.16 -6.69 7.10
N SER A 57 11.65 -7.08 5.93
CA SER A 57 12.31 -8.03 5.04
C SER A 57 13.51 -7.44 4.28
N GLU A 58 13.55 -6.11 4.11
CA GLU A 58 14.69 -5.40 3.47
C GLU A 58 15.85 -5.18 4.46
N VAL A 59 15.55 -5.14 5.76
CA VAL A 59 16.55 -5.12 6.82
C VAL A 59 16.94 -6.57 7.15
N GLY A 60 17.90 -7.11 6.39
CA GLY A 60 18.61 -8.33 6.79
C GLY A 60 19.40 -8.13 8.08
N PRO A 61 19.77 -9.22 8.80
CA PRO A 61 20.53 -9.15 10.06
C PRO A 61 21.87 -8.43 9.93
#